data_AF-H3AHY3-F1
#
_entry.id   AF-H3AHY3-F1
#
_cell.length_a   1.000
_cell.length_b   1.000
_cell.length_c   1.000
_cell.angle_alpha   90.00
_cell.angle_beta   90.00
_cell.angle_gamma   90.00
#
_symmetry.space_group_name_H-M   'P 1'
#
loop_
_entity.id
_entity.type
_entity.pdbx_description
1 polymer ?
#
loop_
_entity_poly.entity_id
_entity_poly.type
_entity_poly.pdbx_seq_one_letter_code
_entity_poly.pdbx_strand_id
1 'polypeptide(L)'
;VFQLESLLEDALKGKGFQNIEKFLQDQRDVQPYQKCSKELLNRIDKLVNKEMDKNEFKNVSCLLRCIQYLGKNDSDDGFPVLIEHGLVTKVFSFFNVKHTIVIFKWVSASVFLTTATEFLFFRYLSLKRTSCSSKKQLLDSFLLRLGLAVVDKECSFSFRLEAIRTVNSMLDDPSREDRRKFHLSEELCVLMQDFARTILDVGDYEIQVAISETLCRMTIKKWRHELADKWFGDEYLAKAFKQIQDKEFETDCRKFLNELNSRLGDKRRVYTYPCISAFIDMDEVKKPNDDKVDVFWIDFNLGSQSVTFFTDDLEGILWDSVILAKDNVNHFSV
;
A
#
# COMPACT_ATOMS: atom_id res chain seq x y z
N VAL A 1 10.62 33.27 -13.88
CA VAL A 1 10.83 32.01 -14.63
C VAL A 1 11.07 30.90 -13.61
N PHE A 2 10.06 30.05 -13.47
CA PHE A 2 10.11 28.63 -13.12
C PHE A 2 11.42 28.08 -12.52
N GLN A 3 11.56 28.16 -11.18
CA GLN A 3 12.74 27.65 -10.49
C GLN A 3 12.89 26.13 -10.64
N LEU A 4 11.80 25.37 -10.50
CA LEU A 4 11.85 23.90 -10.66
C LEU A 4 12.05 23.48 -12.12
N GLU A 5 11.39 24.15 -13.06
CA GLU A 5 11.47 23.78 -14.48
C GLU A 5 12.88 24.01 -15.04
N SER A 6 13.56 25.09 -14.65
CA SER A 6 14.97 25.30 -15.01
C SER A 6 15.89 24.22 -14.41
N LEU A 7 15.62 23.80 -13.18
CA LEU A 7 16.40 22.73 -12.53
C LEU A 7 16.22 21.39 -13.25
N LEU A 8 15.00 21.09 -13.71
CA LEU A 8 14.70 19.91 -14.53
C LEU A 8 15.36 19.98 -15.91
N GLU A 9 15.44 21.16 -16.53
CA GLU A 9 16.18 21.35 -17.78
C GLU A 9 17.67 21.05 -17.62
N ASP A 10 18.27 21.47 -16.52
CA ASP A 10 19.67 21.19 -16.25
C ASP A 10 19.89 19.71 -15.97
N ALA A 11 19.00 19.07 -15.19
CA ALA A 11 19.03 17.63 -14.96
C ALA A 11 18.96 16.82 -16.27
N LEU A 12 18.17 17.27 -17.25
CA LEU A 12 18.12 16.65 -18.58
C LEU A 12 19.47 16.66 -19.30
N LYS A 13 20.27 17.71 -19.11
CA LYS A 13 21.64 17.85 -19.64
C LYS A 13 22.67 17.02 -18.87
N GLY A 14 22.27 16.30 -17.81
CA GLY A 14 23.10 15.34 -17.07
C GLY A 14 23.78 15.90 -15.82
N LYS A 15 23.40 17.10 -15.35
CA LYS A 15 23.89 17.70 -14.09
C LYS A 15 22.71 18.33 -13.34
N GLY A 16 22.73 18.41 -12.01
CA GLY A 16 21.78 19.27 -11.27
C GLY A 16 20.76 18.58 -10.36
N PHE A 17 20.79 17.25 -10.20
CA PHE A 17 19.95 16.57 -9.20
C PHE A 17 20.18 17.07 -7.77
N GLN A 18 21.43 17.39 -7.40
CA GLN A 18 21.77 18.01 -6.11
C GLN A 18 21.04 19.35 -5.90
N ASN A 19 20.87 20.14 -6.97
CA ASN A 19 20.17 21.43 -6.89
C ASN A 19 18.65 21.22 -6.76
N ILE A 20 18.09 20.19 -7.41
CA ILE A 20 16.70 19.78 -7.23
C ILE A 20 16.47 19.33 -5.79
N GLU A 21 17.35 18.50 -5.23
CA GLU A 21 17.24 18.05 -3.84
C GLU A 21 17.29 19.21 -2.86
N LYS A 22 18.24 20.13 -3.04
CA LYS A 22 18.35 21.34 -2.22
C LYS A 22 17.09 22.20 -2.31
N PHE A 23 16.59 22.44 -3.52
CA PHE A 23 15.33 23.14 -3.74
C PHE A 23 14.17 22.49 -2.99
N LEU A 24 14.03 21.16 -3.07
CA LEU A 24 12.97 20.43 -2.36
C LEU A 24 13.12 20.46 -0.84
N GLN A 25 14.36 20.58 -0.33
CA GLN A 25 14.60 20.74 1.11
C GLN A 25 14.21 22.13 1.60
N ASP A 26 14.55 23.16 0.83
CA ASP A 26 14.25 24.57 1.14
C ASP A 26 12.75 24.89 1.03
N GLN A 27 12.01 24.13 0.23
CA GLN A 27 10.58 24.35 -0.06
C GLN A 27 9.64 23.42 0.71
N ARG A 28 10.09 22.80 1.81
CA ARG A 28 9.28 21.83 2.57
C ARG A 28 7.96 22.41 3.09
N ASP A 29 7.97 23.66 3.54
CA ASP A 29 6.83 24.30 4.24
C ASP A 29 6.14 25.40 3.42
N VAL A 30 6.45 25.52 2.11
CA VAL A 30 5.95 26.59 1.25
C VAL A 30 4.98 26.04 0.20
N GLN A 31 3.83 26.71 0.04
CA GLN A 31 2.89 26.46 -1.06
C GLN A 31 3.58 26.74 -2.41
N PRO A 32 3.59 25.79 -3.38
CA PRO A 32 4.25 26.00 -4.65
C PRO A 32 3.55 27.09 -5.46
N TYR A 33 4.27 28.14 -5.86
CA TYR A 33 3.82 29.08 -6.89
C TYR A 33 4.22 28.61 -8.31
N GLN A 34 4.59 27.34 -8.46
CA GLN A 34 4.99 26.79 -9.75
C GLN A 34 3.74 26.49 -10.60
N LYS A 35 3.59 27.27 -11.68
CA LYS A 35 2.61 26.97 -12.74
C LYS A 35 2.99 25.67 -13.44
N CYS A 36 1.99 24.82 -13.65
CA CYS A 36 2.09 23.52 -14.28
C CYS A 36 1.73 23.59 -15.76
N SER A 37 2.33 22.70 -16.55
CA SER A 37 2.13 22.62 -17.99
C SER A 37 2.32 21.19 -18.49
N LYS A 38 1.87 20.93 -19.72
CA LYS A 38 2.12 19.66 -20.42
C LYS A 38 3.62 19.43 -20.64
N GLU A 39 4.36 20.49 -20.90
CA GLU A 39 5.80 20.49 -21.14
C GLU A 39 6.55 20.09 -19.88
N LEU A 40 6.18 20.64 -18.72
CA LEU A 40 6.74 20.28 -17.42
C LEU A 40 6.51 18.79 -17.14
N LEU A 41 5.28 18.30 -17.35
CA LEU A 41 4.96 16.89 -17.16
C LEU A 41 5.79 15.99 -18.09
N ASN A 42 5.90 16.33 -19.36
CA ASN A 42 6.69 15.57 -20.33
C ASN A 42 8.20 15.60 -20.02
N ARG A 43 8.71 16.66 -19.39
CA ARG A 43 10.11 16.72 -18.93
C ARG A 43 10.36 15.78 -17.77
N ILE A 44 9.47 15.78 -16.77
CA ILE A 44 9.54 14.84 -15.64
C ILE A 44 9.47 13.41 -16.17
N ASP A 45 8.50 13.10 -17.02
CA ASP A 45 8.33 11.78 -17.66
C ASP A 45 9.59 11.29 -18.38
N LYS A 46 10.20 12.15 -19.21
CA LYS A 46 11.46 11.83 -19.89
C LYS A 46 12.62 11.59 -18.91
N LEU A 47 12.73 12.41 -17.86
CA LEU A 47 13.77 12.25 -16.84
C LEU A 47 13.59 10.95 -16.06
N VAL A 48 12.37 10.63 -15.63
CA VAL A 48 12.11 9.41 -14.88
C VAL A 48 12.50 8.19 -15.72
N ASN A 49 12.03 8.10 -16.96
CA ASN A 49 12.40 6.98 -17.84
C ASN A 49 13.92 6.90 -18.05
N LYS A 50 14.58 8.02 -18.31
CA LYS A 50 16.05 8.09 -18.50
C LYS A 50 16.83 7.61 -17.28
N GLU A 51 16.42 7.99 -16.07
CA GLU A 51 17.12 7.60 -14.84
C GLU A 51 16.75 6.17 -14.42
N MET A 52 15.53 5.70 -14.72
CA MET A 52 15.14 4.29 -14.59
C MET A 52 15.99 3.38 -15.48
N ASP A 53 16.22 3.76 -16.75
CA ASP A 53 17.06 3.01 -17.69
C ASP A 53 18.53 2.89 -17.21
N LYS A 54 18.99 3.86 -16.41
CA LYS A 54 20.34 3.85 -15.81
C LYS A 54 20.40 3.14 -14.46
N ASN A 55 19.27 2.76 -13.87
CA ASN A 55 19.15 2.30 -12.48
C ASN A 55 19.55 3.38 -11.43
N GLU A 56 19.39 4.67 -11.75
CA GLU A 56 19.69 5.79 -10.86
C GLU A 56 18.50 6.12 -9.94
N PHE A 57 18.20 5.19 -9.05
CA PHE A 57 16.99 5.21 -8.24
C PHE A 57 16.84 6.40 -7.28
N LYS A 58 17.96 6.96 -6.79
CA LYS A 58 17.95 8.18 -5.98
C LYS A 58 17.39 9.36 -6.78
N ASN A 59 17.75 9.44 -8.06
CA ASN A 59 17.26 10.48 -8.97
C ASN A 59 15.78 10.28 -9.27
N VAL A 60 15.33 9.04 -9.47
CA VAL A 60 13.90 8.72 -9.63
C VAL A 60 13.08 9.14 -8.40
N SER A 61 13.55 8.82 -7.19
CA SER A 61 12.91 9.26 -5.94
C SER A 61 12.85 10.79 -5.86
N CYS A 62 13.93 11.49 -6.21
CA CYS A 62 13.97 12.94 -6.27
C CYS A 62 12.90 13.52 -7.22
N LEU A 63 12.71 12.94 -8.41
CA LEU A 63 11.68 13.36 -9.37
C LEU A 63 10.26 13.13 -8.85
N LEU A 64 10.02 12.03 -8.17
CA LEU A 64 8.72 11.76 -7.53
C LEU A 64 8.44 12.76 -6.39
N ARG A 65 9.46 13.19 -5.64
CA ARG A 65 9.34 14.31 -4.68
C ARG A 65 8.99 15.64 -5.38
N CYS A 66 9.51 15.89 -6.59
CA CYS A 66 9.08 17.04 -7.38
C CYS A 66 7.59 16.97 -7.71
N ILE A 67 7.09 15.78 -8.08
CA ILE A 67 5.65 15.59 -8.35
C ILE A 67 4.83 15.82 -7.08
N GLN A 68 5.27 15.31 -5.92
CA GLN A 68 4.61 15.58 -4.63
C GLN A 68 4.57 17.06 -4.29
N TYR A 69 5.69 17.76 -4.49
CA TYR A 69 5.78 19.21 -4.31
C TYR A 69 4.77 19.94 -5.20
N LEU A 70 4.74 19.63 -6.50
CA LEU A 70 3.75 20.20 -7.45
C LEU A 70 2.31 19.91 -7.02
N GLY A 71 2.08 18.75 -6.40
CA GLY A 71 0.79 18.32 -5.86
C GLY A 71 0.22 19.19 -4.75
N LYS A 72 1.02 20.05 -4.09
CA LYS A 72 0.55 20.98 -3.06
C LYS A 72 -0.17 22.21 -3.63
N ASN A 73 -0.01 22.52 -4.92
CA ASN A 73 -0.62 23.69 -5.56
C ASN A 73 -1.98 23.34 -6.21
N ASP A 74 -3.08 23.68 -5.53
CA ASP A 74 -4.46 23.43 -6.00
C ASP A 74 -5.03 24.51 -6.93
N SER A 75 -4.24 25.52 -7.28
CA SER A 75 -4.69 26.56 -8.21
C SER A 75 -5.02 26.01 -9.59
N ASP A 76 -5.80 26.79 -10.36
CA ASP A 76 -6.26 26.42 -11.70
C ASP A 76 -5.13 26.14 -12.69
N ASP A 77 -3.99 26.79 -12.51
CA ASP A 77 -2.78 26.58 -13.30
C ASP A 77 -1.72 25.71 -12.58
N GLY A 78 -2.11 25.03 -11.50
CA GLY A 78 -1.29 24.14 -10.68
C GLY A 78 -1.49 22.64 -10.98
N PHE A 79 -1.54 21.82 -9.93
CA PHE A 79 -1.64 20.35 -10.03
C PHE A 79 -2.78 19.83 -10.91
N PRO A 80 -3.99 20.43 -10.95
CA PRO A 80 -5.06 20.01 -11.85
C PRO A 80 -4.63 19.92 -13.31
N VAL A 81 -3.74 20.82 -13.77
CA VAL A 81 -3.21 20.82 -15.14
C VAL A 81 -2.41 19.54 -15.42
N LEU A 82 -1.58 19.09 -14.48
CA LEU A 82 -0.80 17.86 -14.66
C LEU A 82 -1.71 16.64 -14.75
N ILE A 83 -2.78 16.64 -13.95
CA ILE A 83 -3.81 15.60 -13.97
C ILE A 83 -4.51 15.52 -15.32
N GLU A 84 -4.97 16.66 -15.85
CA GLU A 84 -5.61 16.75 -17.19
C GLU A 84 -4.69 16.24 -18.30
N HIS A 85 -3.38 16.45 -18.15
CA HIS A 85 -2.38 15.99 -19.11
C HIS A 85 -1.90 14.55 -18.88
N GLY A 86 -2.57 13.78 -18.02
CA GLY A 86 -2.33 12.35 -17.85
C GLY A 86 -1.17 12.01 -16.92
N LEU A 87 -0.88 12.86 -15.92
CA LEU A 87 0.14 12.57 -14.89
C LEU A 87 -0.03 11.18 -14.28
N VAL A 88 -1.27 10.81 -13.97
CA VAL A 88 -1.56 9.51 -13.36
C VAL A 88 -1.08 8.37 -14.25
N THR A 89 -1.46 8.38 -15.53
CA THR A 89 -1.06 7.37 -16.51
C THR A 89 0.46 7.30 -16.67
N LYS A 90 1.15 8.45 -16.63
CA LYS A 90 2.63 8.51 -16.72
C LYS A 90 3.31 7.93 -15.49
N VAL A 91 2.85 8.33 -14.30
CA VAL A 91 3.34 7.77 -13.03
C VAL A 91 3.23 6.26 -13.05
N PHE A 92 2.10 5.72 -13.51
CA PHE A 92 1.93 4.30 -13.70
C PHE A 92 2.85 3.66 -14.73
N SER A 93 3.12 4.34 -15.84
CA SER A 93 4.01 3.81 -16.87
C SER A 93 5.44 3.61 -16.38
N PHE A 94 5.86 4.37 -15.36
CA PHE A 94 7.15 4.17 -14.68
C PHE A 94 7.26 2.79 -14.03
N PHE A 95 6.12 2.14 -13.75
CA PHE A 95 6.04 0.86 -13.03
C PHE A 95 5.62 -0.32 -13.93
N ASN A 96 5.61 -0.17 -15.27
CA ASN A 96 5.23 -1.25 -16.17
C ASN A 96 6.36 -2.31 -16.34
N VAL A 97 5.97 -3.50 -16.85
CA VAL A 97 6.73 -4.75 -17.01
C VAL A 97 8.14 -4.62 -17.65
N LYS A 98 8.43 -3.56 -18.41
CA LYS A 98 9.78 -3.33 -18.95
C LYS A 98 10.85 -3.15 -17.86
N HIS A 99 10.44 -2.71 -16.68
CA HIS A 99 11.34 -2.47 -15.56
C HIS A 99 11.25 -3.56 -14.49
N THR A 100 10.58 -4.69 -14.70
CA THR A 100 10.36 -5.69 -13.62
C THR A 100 11.66 -6.06 -12.91
N ILE A 101 12.75 -6.37 -13.64
CA ILE A 101 14.08 -6.71 -13.06
C ILE A 101 14.75 -5.52 -12.33
N VAL A 102 14.46 -4.29 -12.74
CA VAL A 102 15.00 -3.03 -12.19
C VAL A 102 14.23 -2.62 -10.94
N ILE A 103 12.91 -2.77 -10.98
CA ILE A 103 11.96 -2.62 -9.87
C ILE A 103 12.33 -3.63 -8.77
N PHE A 104 12.73 -4.86 -9.11
CA PHE A 104 13.24 -5.86 -8.15
C PHE A 104 14.39 -5.36 -7.27
N LYS A 105 15.34 -4.63 -7.85
CA LYS A 105 16.49 -4.03 -7.11
C LYS A 105 16.14 -2.79 -6.32
N TRP A 106 15.00 -2.18 -6.59
CA TRP A 106 14.58 -0.90 -6.02
C TRP A 106 13.44 -1.03 -5.00
N VAL A 107 12.62 -2.07 -5.15
CA VAL A 107 11.55 -2.49 -4.24
C VAL A 107 12.10 -3.00 -2.90
N SER A 108 13.38 -3.38 -2.84
CA SER A 108 14.08 -3.58 -1.57
C SER A 108 14.44 -2.27 -0.85
N ALA A 109 14.20 -1.09 -1.44
CA ALA A 109 14.77 0.17 -0.98
C ALA A 109 13.81 1.36 -0.73
N SER A 110 12.49 1.34 -1.05
CA SER A 110 11.70 2.54 -0.72
C SER A 110 10.20 2.40 -0.46
N VAL A 111 9.84 2.57 0.81
CA VAL A 111 8.54 3.09 1.32
C VAL A 111 8.09 4.35 0.58
N PHE A 112 9.04 5.16 0.10
CA PHE A 112 8.76 6.44 -0.54
C PHE A 112 7.86 6.35 -1.79
N LEU A 113 7.87 5.23 -2.49
CA LEU A 113 7.15 5.09 -3.74
C LEU A 113 5.67 4.90 -3.59
N THR A 114 5.32 3.97 -2.73
CA THR A 114 3.97 3.72 -2.31
C THR A 114 3.39 4.98 -1.68
N THR A 115 4.15 5.69 -0.84
CA THR A 115 3.76 7.02 -0.33
C THR A 115 3.54 8.05 -1.44
N ALA A 116 4.38 8.06 -2.48
CA ALA A 116 4.20 8.98 -3.62
C ALA A 116 2.97 8.62 -4.46
N THR A 117 2.71 7.33 -4.69
CA THR A 117 1.53 6.82 -5.39
C THR A 117 0.25 7.11 -4.60
N GLU A 118 0.25 6.86 -3.28
CA GLU A 118 -0.85 7.16 -2.38
C GLU A 118 -1.14 8.67 -2.35
N PHE A 119 -0.12 9.51 -2.17
CA PHE A 119 -0.27 10.96 -2.22
C PHE A 119 -0.91 11.41 -3.53
N LEU A 120 -0.37 10.95 -4.67
CA LEU A 120 -0.89 11.29 -5.99
C LEU A 120 -2.35 10.88 -6.18
N PHE A 121 -2.71 9.70 -5.69
CA PHE A 121 -4.08 9.20 -5.74
C PHE A 121 -5.03 10.03 -4.88
N PHE A 122 -4.66 10.30 -3.63
CA PHE A 122 -5.44 11.14 -2.72
C PHE A 122 -5.70 12.52 -3.33
N ARG A 123 -4.64 13.15 -3.86
CA ARG A 123 -4.75 14.46 -4.52
C ARG A 123 -5.64 14.43 -5.75
N TYR A 124 -5.54 13.40 -6.60
CA TYR A 124 -6.43 13.26 -7.77
C TYR A 124 -7.91 13.16 -7.36
N LEU A 125 -8.21 12.34 -6.34
CA LEU A 125 -9.58 12.15 -5.88
C LEU A 125 -10.19 13.41 -5.27
N SER A 126 -9.39 14.22 -4.56
CA SER A 126 -9.83 15.45 -3.92
C SER A 126 -10.15 16.56 -4.93
N LEU A 127 -9.69 16.46 -6.18
CA LEU A 127 -10.00 17.45 -7.21
C LEU A 127 -11.49 17.44 -7.58
N LYS A 128 -12.15 18.59 -7.48
CA LYS A 128 -13.57 18.74 -7.86
C LYS A 128 -13.81 18.69 -9.37
N ARG A 129 -12.79 18.95 -10.18
CA ARG A 129 -12.88 19.07 -11.65
C ARG A 129 -12.91 17.75 -12.40
N THR A 130 -12.52 16.64 -11.78
CA THR A 130 -12.51 15.34 -12.43
C THR A 130 -13.89 14.70 -12.37
N SER A 131 -14.38 14.21 -13.51
CA SER A 131 -15.70 13.58 -13.60
C SER A 131 -15.78 12.33 -12.72
N CYS A 132 -16.97 12.00 -12.22
CA CYS A 132 -17.17 10.82 -11.37
C CYS A 132 -16.79 9.51 -12.10
N SER A 133 -17.06 9.42 -13.40
CA SER A 133 -16.71 8.26 -14.23
C SER A 133 -15.19 8.11 -14.40
N SER A 134 -14.47 9.22 -14.64
CA SER A 134 -13.00 9.21 -14.71
C SER A 134 -12.38 8.82 -13.37
N LYS A 135 -12.91 9.32 -12.24
CA LYS A 135 -12.47 8.92 -10.90
C LYS A 135 -12.67 7.43 -10.63
N LYS A 136 -13.78 6.85 -11.11
CA LYS A 136 -14.07 5.42 -10.96
C LYS A 136 -13.12 4.54 -11.79
N GLN A 137 -13.00 4.80 -13.08
CA GLN A 137 -12.10 4.02 -13.96
C GLN A 137 -10.66 4.04 -13.45
N LEU A 138 -10.24 5.20 -12.95
CA LEU A 138 -8.91 5.35 -12.40
C LEU A 138 -8.75 4.54 -11.11
N LEU A 139 -9.69 4.62 -10.16
CA LEU A 139 -9.70 3.77 -8.97
C LEU A 139 -9.58 2.29 -9.35
N ASP A 140 -10.43 1.80 -10.25
CA ASP A 140 -10.42 0.40 -10.67
C ASP A 140 -9.04 0.01 -11.23
N SER A 141 -8.43 0.89 -12.03
CA SER A 141 -7.07 0.68 -12.54
C SER A 141 -5.99 0.71 -11.45
N PHE A 142 -6.11 1.55 -10.41
CA PHE A 142 -5.15 1.57 -9.30
C PHE A 142 -5.27 0.30 -8.45
N LEU A 143 -6.50 -0.07 -8.09
CA LEU A 143 -6.79 -1.27 -7.32
C LEU A 143 -6.23 -2.50 -8.01
N LEU A 144 -6.44 -2.61 -9.33
CA LEU A 144 -5.90 -3.72 -10.11
C LEU A 144 -4.37 -3.78 -10.07
N ARG A 145 -3.68 -2.66 -10.31
CA ARG A 145 -2.20 -2.65 -10.36
C ARG A 145 -1.56 -2.88 -9.00
N LEU A 146 -2.03 -2.20 -7.95
CA LEU A 146 -1.50 -2.39 -6.60
C LEU A 146 -1.85 -3.78 -6.08
N GLY A 147 -3.07 -4.27 -6.34
CA GLY A 147 -3.45 -5.63 -5.98
C GLY A 147 -2.60 -6.69 -6.66
N LEU A 148 -2.28 -6.53 -7.95
CA LEU A 148 -1.36 -7.42 -8.65
C LEU A 148 0.04 -7.42 -8.02
N ALA A 149 0.54 -6.27 -7.56
CA ALA A 149 1.80 -6.19 -6.82
C ALA A 149 1.75 -6.92 -5.46
N VAL A 150 0.60 -6.91 -4.78
CA VAL A 150 0.41 -7.62 -3.50
C VAL A 150 0.41 -9.14 -3.69
N VAL A 151 -0.12 -9.66 -4.80
CA VAL A 151 -0.15 -11.12 -5.08
C VAL A 151 1.14 -11.63 -5.74
N ASP A 152 1.96 -10.73 -6.29
CA ASP A 152 3.25 -11.07 -6.87
C ASP A 152 4.23 -11.54 -5.77
N LYS A 153 4.59 -12.83 -5.82
CA LYS A 153 5.49 -13.48 -4.86
C LYS A 153 6.92 -13.01 -4.97
N GLU A 154 7.29 -12.46 -6.12
CA GLU A 154 8.61 -11.93 -6.30
C GLU A 154 8.73 -10.62 -5.50
N CYS A 155 7.68 -9.77 -5.46
CA CYS A 155 7.72 -8.50 -4.72
C CYS A 155 8.13 -8.66 -3.23
N SER A 156 8.94 -7.71 -2.72
CA SER A 156 9.35 -7.71 -1.32
C SER A 156 8.16 -7.57 -0.37
N PHE A 157 8.24 -8.18 0.81
CA PHE A 157 7.15 -8.12 1.81
C PHE A 157 6.83 -6.69 2.23
N SER A 158 7.84 -5.83 2.40
CA SER A 158 7.64 -4.41 2.75
C SER A 158 6.84 -3.67 1.68
N PHE A 159 7.12 -3.91 0.40
CA PHE A 159 6.37 -3.30 -0.69
C PHE A 159 4.97 -3.88 -0.83
N ARG A 160 4.80 -5.19 -0.66
CA ARG A 160 3.49 -5.84 -0.68
C ARG A 160 2.59 -5.31 0.44
N LEU A 161 3.11 -5.21 1.66
CA LEU A 161 2.40 -4.67 2.82
C LEU A 161 1.97 -3.22 2.57
N GLU A 162 2.87 -2.40 2.06
CA GLU A 162 2.58 -1.00 1.82
C GLU A 162 1.62 -0.79 0.63
N ALA A 163 1.70 -1.64 -0.39
CA ALA A 163 0.74 -1.65 -1.50
C ALA A 163 -0.68 -2.03 -1.04
N ILE A 164 -0.83 -3.05 -0.16
CA ILE A 164 -2.15 -3.45 0.34
C ILE A 164 -2.72 -2.42 1.33
N ARG A 165 -1.89 -1.79 2.16
CA ARG A 165 -2.31 -0.65 3.00
C ARG A 165 -2.81 0.50 2.16
N THR A 166 -2.08 0.85 1.10
CA THR A 166 -2.54 1.86 0.13
C THR A 166 -3.90 1.47 -0.44
N VAL A 167 -4.09 0.22 -0.88
CA VAL A 167 -5.40 -0.27 -1.36
C VAL A 167 -6.50 -0.10 -0.31
N ASN A 168 -6.26 -0.43 0.96
CA ASN A 168 -7.25 -0.23 2.03
C ASN A 168 -7.58 1.25 2.23
N SER A 169 -6.59 2.15 2.28
CA SER A 169 -6.79 3.60 2.34
C SER A 169 -7.65 4.11 1.17
N MET A 170 -7.44 3.57 -0.04
CA MET A 170 -8.23 3.94 -1.22
C MET A 170 -9.71 3.53 -1.13
N LEU A 171 -9.96 2.44 -0.42
CA LEU A 171 -11.28 1.84 -0.21
C LEU A 171 -12.01 2.40 1.02
N ASP A 172 -11.34 3.16 1.89
CA ASP A 172 -11.87 3.67 3.17
C ASP A 172 -12.83 4.87 3.08
N ASP A 173 -13.26 5.28 1.88
CA ASP A 173 -14.16 6.42 1.74
C ASP A 173 -15.65 6.00 1.85
N PRO A 174 -16.36 6.40 2.93
CA PRO A 174 -17.73 5.98 3.23
C PRO A 174 -18.78 6.60 2.30
N SER A 175 -18.43 7.63 1.52
CA SER A 175 -19.33 8.24 0.53
C SER A 175 -19.51 7.40 -0.74
N ARG A 176 -18.85 6.24 -0.82
CA ARG A 176 -18.67 5.43 -2.04
C ARG A 176 -19.46 4.13 -2.07
N GLU A 177 -20.66 4.10 -1.50
CA GLU A 177 -21.51 2.90 -1.58
C GLU A 177 -21.75 2.44 -3.03
N ASP A 178 -21.78 3.36 -4.00
CA ASP A 178 -21.89 3.07 -5.43
C ASP A 178 -20.72 2.27 -6.03
N ARG A 179 -19.58 2.18 -5.33
CA ARG A 179 -18.37 1.46 -5.77
C ARG A 179 -18.34 -0.01 -5.36
N ARG A 180 -19.31 -0.48 -4.58
CA ARG A 180 -19.53 -1.90 -4.21
C ARG A 180 -20.02 -2.78 -5.38
N LYS A 181 -19.78 -2.32 -6.61
CA LYS A 181 -20.02 -3.03 -7.88
C LYS A 181 -18.74 -3.64 -8.46
N PHE A 182 -17.68 -3.79 -7.66
CA PHE A 182 -16.44 -4.45 -8.09
C PHE A 182 -16.67 -5.88 -8.60
N HIS A 183 -17.68 -6.58 -8.05
CA HIS A 183 -18.16 -7.88 -8.55
C HIS A 183 -18.65 -7.87 -10.01
N LEU A 184 -18.82 -6.70 -10.64
CA LEU A 184 -19.19 -6.58 -12.05
C LEU A 184 -17.98 -6.48 -12.99
N SER A 185 -16.77 -6.24 -12.48
CA SER A 185 -15.53 -6.30 -13.27
C SER A 185 -14.93 -7.70 -13.14
N GLU A 186 -14.66 -8.33 -14.27
CA GLU A 186 -14.03 -9.65 -14.32
C GLU A 186 -12.61 -9.59 -13.72
N GLU A 187 -11.85 -8.55 -14.06
CA GLU A 187 -10.48 -8.37 -13.59
C GLU A 187 -10.41 -8.21 -12.06
N LEU A 188 -11.32 -7.44 -11.48
CA LEU A 188 -11.39 -7.28 -10.02
C LEU A 188 -11.93 -8.53 -9.32
N CYS A 189 -12.81 -9.30 -9.96
CA CYS A 189 -13.22 -10.62 -9.45
C CYS A 189 -12.05 -11.60 -9.38
N VAL A 190 -11.25 -11.66 -10.44
CA VAL A 190 -10.04 -12.47 -10.48
C VAL A 190 -9.06 -12.02 -9.41
N LEU A 191 -8.81 -10.72 -9.29
CA LEU A 191 -7.93 -10.17 -8.26
C LEU A 191 -8.40 -10.53 -6.84
N MET A 192 -9.69 -10.43 -6.52
CA MET A 192 -10.22 -10.86 -5.22
C MET A 192 -9.99 -12.36 -4.98
N GLN A 193 -10.06 -13.19 -6.02
CA GLN A 193 -9.74 -14.60 -5.90
C GLN A 193 -8.23 -14.82 -5.66
N ASP A 194 -7.37 -14.05 -6.30
CA ASP A 194 -5.93 -14.11 -6.09
C ASP A 194 -5.53 -13.62 -4.69
N PHE A 195 -6.21 -12.61 -4.15
CA PHE A 195 -6.11 -12.20 -2.75
C PHE A 195 -6.46 -13.34 -1.80
N ALA A 196 -7.60 -14.00 -1.99
CA ALA A 196 -8.01 -15.13 -1.16
C ALA A 196 -6.99 -16.28 -1.19
N ARG A 197 -6.42 -16.59 -2.37
CA ARG A 197 -5.34 -17.57 -2.50
C ARG A 197 -4.08 -17.12 -1.77
N THR A 198 -3.73 -15.83 -1.88
CA THR A 198 -2.52 -15.24 -1.28
C THR A 198 -2.57 -15.28 0.25
N ILE A 199 -3.75 -15.10 0.87
CA ILE A 199 -3.88 -15.23 2.35
C ILE A 199 -3.35 -16.59 2.84
N LEU A 200 -3.55 -17.67 2.07
CA LEU A 200 -3.19 -19.03 2.48
C LEU A 200 -1.68 -19.28 2.55
N ASP A 201 -0.87 -18.53 1.79
CA ASP A 201 0.56 -18.83 1.66
C ASP A 201 1.51 -17.62 1.68
N VAL A 202 1.00 -16.40 1.93
CA VAL A 202 1.84 -15.20 2.01
C VAL A 202 2.85 -15.31 3.15
N GLY A 203 2.49 -15.90 4.29
CA GLY A 203 3.41 -16.11 5.40
C GLY A 203 3.81 -14.85 6.14
N ASP A 204 2.97 -13.84 6.13
CA ASP A 204 3.07 -12.64 6.94
C ASP A 204 1.68 -12.28 7.47
N TYR A 205 1.53 -12.24 8.79
CA TYR A 205 0.23 -12.04 9.44
C TYR A 205 -0.38 -10.69 9.10
N GLU A 206 0.43 -9.65 9.02
CA GLU A 206 -0.08 -8.31 8.76
C GLU A 206 -0.60 -8.17 7.33
N ILE A 207 0.09 -8.78 6.36
CA ILE A 207 -0.44 -8.90 5.00
C ILE A 207 -1.72 -9.75 4.97
N GLN A 208 -1.81 -10.84 5.75
CA GLN A 208 -3.05 -11.63 5.85
C GLN A 208 -4.23 -10.78 6.36
N VAL A 209 -4.01 -9.95 7.38
CA VAL A 209 -5.02 -9.01 7.90
C VAL A 209 -5.43 -8.01 6.83
N ALA A 210 -4.45 -7.32 6.23
CA ALA A 210 -4.72 -6.27 5.26
C ALA A 210 -5.44 -6.80 4.00
N ILE A 211 -5.11 -7.99 3.52
CA ILE A 211 -5.85 -8.63 2.41
C ILE A 211 -7.28 -8.99 2.85
N SER A 212 -7.47 -9.52 4.06
CA SER A 212 -8.80 -9.84 4.59
C SER A 212 -9.68 -8.59 4.68
N GLU A 213 -9.09 -7.47 5.11
CA GLU A 213 -9.72 -6.16 5.16
C GLU A 213 -10.11 -5.68 3.75
N THR A 214 -9.19 -5.77 2.79
CA THR A 214 -9.45 -5.43 1.38
C THR A 214 -10.62 -6.22 0.82
N LEU A 215 -10.65 -7.55 1.03
CA LEU A 215 -11.77 -8.40 0.60
C LEU A 215 -13.10 -7.97 1.21
N CYS A 216 -13.11 -7.62 2.50
CA CYS A 216 -14.28 -7.10 3.20
C CYS A 216 -14.71 -5.71 2.68
N ARG A 217 -13.77 -4.81 2.35
CA ARG A 217 -14.07 -3.47 1.80
C ARG A 217 -14.54 -3.53 0.34
N MET A 218 -14.02 -4.48 -0.44
CA MET A 218 -14.41 -4.67 -1.84
C MET A 218 -15.77 -5.35 -2.01
N THR A 219 -16.32 -5.97 -0.96
CA THR A 219 -17.59 -6.71 -1.03
C THR A 219 -18.61 -6.22 0.00
N ILE A 220 -19.88 -6.11 -0.40
CA ILE A 220 -20.95 -6.04 0.60
C ILE A 220 -21.19 -7.44 1.17
N LYS A 221 -21.76 -7.48 2.39
CA LYS A 221 -22.12 -8.72 3.08
C LYS A 221 -22.79 -9.75 2.14
N LYS A 222 -23.79 -9.36 1.34
CA LYS A 222 -24.43 -10.26 0.37
C LYS A 222 -23.41 -10.95 -0.55
N TRP A 223 -22.55 -10.20 -1.22
CA TRP A 223 -21.55 -10.75 -2.14
C TRP A 223 -20.44 -11.49 -1.43
N ARG A 224 -20.03 -11.05 -0.23
CA ARG A 224 -19.09 -11.80 0.62
C ARG A 224 -19.59 -13.22 0.89
N HIS A 225 -20.88 -13.37 1.18
CA HIS A 225 -21.51 -14.68 1.35
C HIS A 225 -21.51 -15.54 0.08
N GLU A 226 -21.65 -14.96 -1.10
CA GLU A 226 -21.65 -15.69 -2.38
C GLU A 226 -20.24 -16.01 -2.90
N LEU A 227 -19.25 -15.15 -2.60
CA LEU A 227 -17.88 -15.26 -3.12
C LEU A 227 -16.97 -16.07 -2.20
N ALA A 228 -17.20 -16.06 -0.88
CA ALA A 228 -16.33 -16.76 0.07
C ALA A 228 -16.19 -18.27 -0.22
N ASP A 229 -17.25 -18.94 -0.69
CA ASP A 229 -17.18 -20.36 -1.08
C ASP A 229 -16.32 -20.60 -2.33
N LYS A 230 -16.16 -19.59 -3.18
CA LYS A 230 -15.28 -19.64 -4.37
C LYS A 230 -13.85 -19.25 -4.05
N TRP A 231 -13.67 -18.45 -3.02
CA TRP A 231 -12.38 -17.98 -2.51
C TRP A 231 -11.69 -19.08 -1.71
N PHE A 232 -12.45 -19.75 -0.84
CA PHE A 232 -11.93 -20.81 0.04
C PHE A 232 -12.55 -22.14 -0.36
N GLY A 233 -11.70 -23.10 -0.74
CA GLY A 233 -12.15 -24.47 -1.02
C GLY A 233 -12.56 -25.27 0.21
N ASP A 234 -12.27 -24.76 1.42
CA ASP A 234 -12.71 -25.33 2.70
C ASP A 234 -14.00 -24.61 3.16
N GLU A 235 -15.09 -25.37 3.28
CA GLU A 235 -16.42 -24.87 3.69
C GLU A 235 -16.39 -24.19 5.08
N TYR A 236 -15.56 -24.70 6.00
CA TYR A 236 -15.42 -24.10 7.32
C TYR A 236 -14.72 -22.73 7.23
N LEU A 237 -13.64 -22.62 6.44
CA LEU A 237 -12.97 -21.34 6.23
C LEU A 237 -13.88 -20.33 5.54
N ALA A 238 -14.64 -20.77 4.53
CA ALA A 238 -15.64 -19.93 3.89
C ALA A 238 -16.69 -19.45 4.91
N LYS A 239 -17.20 -20.33 5.76
CA LYS A 239 -18.16 -19.98 6.82
C LYS A 239 -17.56 -19.02 7.85
N ALA A 240 -16.33 -19.24 8.29
CA ALA A 240 -15.63 -18.38 9.22
C ALA A 240 -15.40 -16.97 8.62
N PHE A 241 -14.97 -16.88 7.37
CA PHE A 241 -14.80 -15.59 6.69
C PHE A 241 -16.11 -14.82 6.56
N LYS A 242 -17.23 -15.51 6.28
CA LYS A 242 -18.57 -14.90 6.21
C LYS A 242 -19.02 -14.28 7.53
N GLN A 243 -18.49 -14.75 8.66
CA GLN A 243 -18.86 -14.27 10.00
C GLN A 243 -18.17 -12.96 10.38
N ILE A 244 -17.11 -12.56 9.67
CA ILE A 244 -16.40 -11.31 9.95
C ILE A 244 -17.38 -10.13 9.85
N GLN A 245 -17.51 -9.37 10.93
CA GLN A 245 -18.33 -8.18 10.98
C GLN A 245 -17.48 -6.94 10.76
N ASP A 246 -17.89 -6.08 9.82
CA ASP A 246 -17.14 -4.87 9.46
C ASP A 246 -16.93 -3.93 10.67
N LYS A 247 -17.87 -3.93 11.64
CA LYS A 247 -17.77 -3.13 12.87
C LYS A 247 -16.83 -3.71 13.94
N GLU A 248 -16.51 -4.99 13.83
CA GLU A 248 -15.69 -5.74 14.79
C GLU A 248 -14.51 -6.41 14.09
N PHE A 249 -14.09 -5.81 12.97
CA PHE A 249 -13.21 -6.43 11.99
C PHE A 249 -11.93 -6.95 12.63
N GLU A 250 -11.25 -6.15 13.45
CA GLU A 250 -9.98 -6.53 14.09
C GLU A 250 -10.09 -7.86 14.84
N THR A 251 -11.11 -7.99 15.69
CA THR A 251 -11.30 -9.16 16.56
C THR A 251 -11.80 -10.38 15.80
N ASP A 252 -12.70 -10.19 14.83
CA ASP A 252 -13.22 -11.30 14.02
C ASP A 252 -12.20 -11.79 12.98
N CYS A 253 -11.41 -10.87 12.40
CA CYS A 253 -10.32 -11.17 11.49
C CYS A 253 -9.24 -12.00 12.20
N ARG A 254 -8.86 -11.63 13.44
CA ARG A 254 -7.95 -12.43 14.27
C ARG A 254 -8.44 -13.86 14.47
N LYS A 255 -9.72 -14.05 14.82
CA LYS A 255 -10.31 -15.39 14.98
C LYS A 255 -10.24 -16.19 13.67
N PHE A 256 -10.63 -15.56 12.56
CA PHE A 256 -10.59 -16.18 11.24
C PHE A 256 -9.16 -16.61 10.85
N LEU A 257 -8.17 -15.74 11.01
CA LEU A 257 -6.79 -16.02 10.61
C LEU A 257 -6.12 -17.07 11.50
N ASN A 258 -6.43 -17.10 12.80
CA ASN A 258 -5.97 -18.17 13.68
C ASN A 258 -6.54 -19.53 13.24
N GLU A 259 -7.83 -19.60 12.90
CA GLU A 259 -8.46 -20.81 12.37
C GLU A 259 -7.88 -21.22 11.00
N LEU A 260 -7.67 -20.25 10.10
CA LEU A 260 -7.06 -20.45 8.79
C LEU A 260 -5.66 -21.05 8.92
N ASN A 261 -4.80 -20.42 9.71
CA ASN A 261 -3.42 -20.87 9.91
C ASN A 261 -3.38 -22.21 10.65
N SER A 262 -4.29 -22.47 11.60
CA SER A 262 -4.40 -23.77 12.28
C SER A 262 -4.75 -24.89 11.31
N ARG A 263 -5.75 -24.68 10.44
CA ARG A 263 -6.24 -25.66 9.46
C ARG A 263 -5.24 -26.00 8.36
N LEU A 264 -4.35 -25.07 8.03
CA LEU A 264 -3.25 -25.34 7.10
C LEU A 264 -2.23 -26.36 7.65
N GLY A 265 -2.25 -26.64 8.96
CA GLY A 265 -1.34 -27.60 9.59
C GLY A 265 0.11 -27.25 9.31
N ASP A 266 0.90 -28.23 8.90
CA ASP A 266 2.33 -28.05 8.59
C ASP A 266 2.59 -27.17 7.36
N LYS A 267 1.56 -26.88 6.54
CA LYS A 267 1.69 -25.98 5.38
C LYS A 267 1.56 -24.51 5.75
N ARG A 268 1.16 -24.20 7.00
CA ARG A 268 1.01 -22.81 7.43
C ARG A 268 2.34 -22.09 7.40
N ARG A 269 2.28 -20.80 7.14
CA ARG A 269 3.45 -19.92 7.07
C ARG A 269 3.42 -18.80 8.09
N VAL A 270 2.40 -18.79 8.94
CA VAL A 270 2.28 -17.94 10.12
C VAL A 270 1.95 -18.85 11.29
N TYR A 271 2.75 -18.77 12.34
CA TYR A 271 2.51 -19.49 13.60
C TYR A 271 2.18 -18.46 14.68
N THR A 272 0.98 -18.56 15.24
CA THR A 272 0.47 -17.62 16.23
C THR A 272 0.42 -18.27 17.60
N TYR A 273 1.01 -17.62 18.60
CA TYR A 273 1.07 -18.14 19.97
C TYR A 273 0.54 -17.14 20.99
N PRO A 274 -0.17 -17.61 22.04
CA PRO A 274 -0.52 -16.77 23.17
C PRO A 274 0.73 -16.45 23.99
N CYS A 275 0.95 -15.18 24.27
CA CYS A 275 2.03 -14.68 25.11
C CYS A 275 1.51 -14.30 26.49
N ILE A 276 2.30 -14.63 27.52
CA ILE A 276 2.00 -14.30 28.91
C ILE A 276 2.38 -12.83 29.17
N SER A 277 3.58 -12.43 28.78
CA SER A 277 4.11 -11.08 28.89
C SER A 277 5.27 -10.88 27.92
N ALA A 278 5.42 -9.65 27.40
CA ALA A 278 6.53 -9.27 26.53
C ALA A 278 7.16 -7.97 27.04
N PHE A 279 8.46 -7.82 26.86
CA PHE A 279 9.23 -6.68 27.36
C PHE A 279 10.10 -6.09 26.26
N ILE A 280 10.18 -4.76 26.22
CA ILE A 280 11.22 -4.03 25.49
C ILE A 280 12.16 -3.47 26.56
N ASP A 281 13.40 -3.96 26.56
CA ASP A 281 14.35 -3.77 27.65
C ASP A 281 13.74 -4.16 29.02
N MET A 282 13.34 -3.17 29.82
CA MET A 282 12.76 -3.36 31.15
C MET A 282 11.27 -3.04 31.21
N ASP A 283 10.69 -2.51 30.13
CA ASP A 283 9.32 -2.05 30.08
C ASP A 283 8.41 -3.13 29.51
N GLU A 284 7.37 -3.49 30.28
CA GLU A 284 6.37 -4.46 29.83
C GLU A 284 5.47 -3.83 28.77
N VAL A 285 5.40 -4.50 27.62
CA VAL A 285 4.54 -4.07 26.51
C VAL A 285 3.14 -4.60 26.73
N LYS A 286 2.15 -3.71 26.59
CA LYS A 286 0.74 -4.06 26.79
C LYS A 286 0.12 -4.56 25.50
N LYS A 287 -0.66 -5.65 25.62
CA LYS A 287 -1.61 -6.06 24.58
C LYS A 287 -2.58 -4.91 24.25
N PRO A 288 -3.23 -4.92 23.09
CA PRO A 288 -4.22 -3.91 22.75
C PRO A 288 -5.34 -3.81 23.81
N ASN A 289 -5.73 -2.58 24.16
CA ASN A 289 -6.79 -2.32 25.13
C ASN A 289 -8.18 -2.42 24.48
N ASP A 290 -8.56 -3.67 24.17
CA ASP A 290 -9.87 -4.04 23.64
C ASP A 290 -10.46 -5.15 24.52
N ASP A 291 -11.69 -4.95 25.01
CA ASP A 291 -12.42 -5.88 25.88
C ASP A 291 -12.65 -7.26 25.25
N LYS A 292 -12.50 -7.38 23.94
CA LYS A 292 -12.64 -8.64 23.18
C LYS A 292 -11.30 -9.29 22.85
N VAL A 293 -10.19 -8.67 23.24
CA VAL A 293 -8.83 -9.22 23.07
C VAL A 293 -8.36 -9.79 24.41
N ASP A 294 -8.66 -11.08 24.62
CA ASP A 294 -8.30 -11.77 25.86
C ASP A 294 -6.86 -12.29 25.87
N VAL A 295 -6.21 -12.33 24.70
CA VAL A 295 -4.91 -12.98 24.51
C VAL A 295 -3.95 -12.02 23.83
N PHE A 296 -2.73 -11.93 24.37
CA PHE A 296 -1.64 -11.24 23.69
C PHE A 296 -1.02 -12.16 22.64
N TRP A 297 -1.34 -11.93 21.36
CA TRP A 297 -0.88 -12.79 20.27
C TRP A 297 0.49 -12.36 19.73
N ILE A 298 1.37 -13.35 19.53
CA ILE A 298 2.66 -13.19 18.84
C ILE A 298 2.64 -14.04 17.57
N ASP A 299 2.90 -13.40 16.44
CA ASP A 299 2.84 -13.99 15.11
C ASP A 299 4.27 -14.20 14.55
N PHE A 300 4.66 -15.46 14.36
CA PHE A 300 5.92 -15.85 13.73
C PHE A 300 5.70 -16.04 12.23
N ASN A 301 6.28 -15.15 11.43
CA ASN A 301 6.05 -15.03 9.99
C ASN A 301 7.19 -15.68 9.19
N LEU A 302 6.93 -16.85 8.60
CA LEU A 302 7.95 -17.58 7.83
C LEU A 302 8.19 -16.95 6.45
N GLY A 303 7.22 -16.21 5.92
CA GLY A 303 7.31 -15.50 4.64
C GLY A 303 8.25 -14.31 4.73
N SER A 304 7.89 -13.33 5.57
CA SER A 304 8.67 -12.10 5.77
C SER A 304 9.90 -12.30 6.66
N GLN A 305 10.05 -13.47 7.30
CA GLN A 305 11.11 -13.74 8.27
C GLN A 305 11.10 -12.71 9.41
N SER A 306 9.94 -12.53 10.02
CA SER A 306 9.72 -11.59 11.12
C SER A 306 8.92 -12.21 12.25
N VAL A 307 8.96 -11.56 13.41
CA VAL A 307 7.99 -11.75 14.50
C VAL A 307 7.19 -10.46 14.64
N THR A 308 5.87 -10.56 14.62
CA THR A 308 4.98 -9.39 14.72
C THR A 308 4.02 -9.56 15.89
N PHE A 309 3.71 -8.47 16.58
CA PHE A 309 2.63 -8.43 17.56
C PHE A 309 2.02 -7.04 17.64
N PHE A 310 0.78 -6.97 18.10
CA PHE A 310 0.05 -5.71 18.25
C PHE A 310 0.10 -5.24 19.69
N THR A 311 0.18 -3.92 19.88
CA THR A 311 0.28 -3.28 21.19
C THR A 311 -0.78 -2.21 21.32
N ASP A 312 -1.07 -1.83 22.57
CA ASP A 312 -1.88 -0.65 22.83
C ASP A 312 -1.15 0.61 22.34
N ASP A 313 -1.87 1.48 21.63
CA ASP A 313 -1.35 2.76 21.12
C ASP A 313 -1.27 3.77 22.27
N LEU A 314 -0.15 4.49 22.35
CA LEU A 314 0.05 5.56 23.33
C LEU A 314 -0.81 6.81 23.03
N GLU A 315 -1.29 6.97 21.80
CA GLU A 315 -2.09 8.10 21.29
C GLU A 315 -3.59 7.76 21.10
N GLY A 316 -3.98 6.50 21.26
CA GLY A 316 -5.34 6.05 21.59
C GLY A 316 -6.35 5.92 20.45
N ILE A 317 -5.96 5.68 19.19
CA ILE A 317 -6.93 5.58 18.07
C ILE A 317 -6.91 4.22 17.36
N LEU A 318 -5.77 3.55 17.21
CA LEU A 318 -5.64 2.26 16.51
C LEU A 318 -4.68 1.30 17.25
N TRP A 319 -4.60 0.04 16.87
CA TRP A 319 -3.55 -0.86 17.41
C TRP A 319 -2.22 -0.57 16.73
N ASP A 320 -1.15 -0.45 17.50
CA ASP A 320 0.21 -0.33 16.96
C ASP A 320 0.78 -1.72 16.66
N SER A 321 1.58 -1.82 15.59
CA SER A 321 2.28 -3.06 15.23
C SER A 321 3.77 -2.94 15.52
N VAL A 322 4.31 -3.93 16.24
CA VAL A 322 5.75 -4.10 16.43
C VAL A 322 6.23 -5.22 15.53
N ILE A 323 7.25 -4.95 14.71
CA ILE A 323 7.82 -5.91 13.76
C ILE A 323 9.30 -6.10 14.06
N LEU A 324 9.67 -7.32 14.47
CA LEU A 324 11.05 -7.75 14.63
C LEU A 324 11.48 -8.56 13.41
N ALA A 325 12.11 -7.90 12.43
CA ALA A 325 12.68 -8.56 11.27
C ALA A 325 13.94 -9.36 11.65
N LYS A 326 14.16 -10.50 11.00
CA LYS A 326 15.36 -11.36 11.20
C LYS A 326 16.66 -10.58 11.06
N ASP A 327 16.75 -9.66 10.11
CA ASP A 327 17.96 -8.87 9.86
C ASP A 327 18.31 -7.93 11.03
N ASN A 328 17.35 -7.65 11.91
CA ASN A 328 17.53 -6.85 13.12
C ASN A 328 17.84 -7.70 14.37
N VAL A 329 17.87 -9.04 14.25
CA VAL A 329 18.13 -9.96 15.36
C VAL A 329 19.57 -10.45 15.28
N ASN A 330 20.42 -9.99 16.21
CA ASN A 330 21.80 -10.45 16.28
C ASN A 330 21.90 -11.89 16.80
N HIS A 331 21.23 -12.20 17.92
CA HIS A 331 21.24 -13.51 18.58
C HIS A 331 19.94 -13.71 19.35
N PHE A 332 19.52 -14.96 19.57
CA PHE A 332 18.40 -15.32 20.44
C PHE A 332 18.68 -16.64 21.17
N SER A 333 17.96 -16.89 22.26
CA SER A 333 17.97 -18.13 23.03
C SER A 333 16.55 -18.47 23.48
N VAL A 334 16.25 -19.76 23.65
CA VAL A 334 14.93 -20.27 24.09
C VAL A 334 15.10 -21.07 25.37
#